data_AF-A0A8T3QLR1-F1
#
_entry.id   AF-A0A8T3QLR1-F1
#
_cell.length_a   1.000
_cell.length_b   1.000
_cell.length_c   1.000
_cell.angle_alpha   90.00
_cell.angle_beta   90.00
_cell.angle_gamma   90.00
#
_symmetry.space_group_name_H-M   'P 1'
#
loop_
_entity.id
_entity.type
_entity.pdbx_description
1 polymer ?
#
loop_
_entity_poly.entity_id
_entity_poly.type
_entity_poly.pdbx_seq_one_letter_code
_entity_poly.pdbx_strand_id
1 'polypeptide(L)' 'MHPLRHPRNAAIVGIIFVLIAAVFWAVPYFGGWHVDYAGTTMLAILGIAMALMAYVLVAGSSSE' A
#
# COMPACT_ATOMS: atom_id res chain seq x y z
N MET A 1 21.58 14.69 7.30
CA MET A 1 20.46 14.25 6.43
C MET A 1 19.41 13.65 7.34
N HIS A 2 18.28 14.33 7.56
CA HIS A 2 17.28 13.93 8.56
C HIS A 2 16.49 12.73 8.03
N PRO A 3 16.67 11.51 8.58
CA PRO A 3 15.96 10.34 8.08
C PRO A 3 14.48 10.49 8.42
N LEU A 4 13.62 10.47 7.39
CA LEU A 4 12.19 10.20 7.50
C LEU A 4 11.37 11.16 8.40
N ARG A 5 11.18 12.41 7.94
CA ARG A 5 10.40 13.43 8.64
C ARG A 5 8.94 13.06 8.98
N HIS A 6 8.31 12.03 8.39
CA HIS A 6 6.94 11.58 8.73
C HIS A 6 6.68 10.14 8.21
N PRO A 7 6.95 9.07 9.00
CA PRO A 7 6.57 7.69 8.66
C PRO A 7 5.07 7.54 8.34
N ARG A 8 4.23 8.44 8.85
CA ARG A 8 2.81 8.58 8.51
C ARG A 8 2.55 8.74 7.00
N ASN A 9 3.44 9.37 6.24
CA ASN A 9 3.26 9.54 4.79
C ASN A 9 3.38 8.21 4.06
N ALA A 10 4.29 7.34 4.49
CA ALA A 10 4.43 5.99 3.92
C ALA A 10 3.19 5.13 4.20
N ALA A 11 2.59 5.25 5.40
CA ALA A 11 1.32 4.57 5.71
C ALA A 11 0.19 5.03 4.77
N ILE A 12 0.05 6.34 4.56
CA ILE A 12 -0.99 6.92 3.70
C ILE A 12 -0.81 6.42 2.25
N VAL A 13 0.41 6.45 1.74
CA VAL A 13 0.71 5.96 0.38
C VAL A 13 0.43 4.46 0.26
N GLY A 14 0.79 3.67 1.28
CA GLY A 14 0.47 2.24 1.35
C GLY A 14 -1.03 1.97 1.27
N ILE A 15 -1.82 2.68 2.09
CA ILE A 15 -3.29 2.56 2.09
C ILE A 15 -3.87 2.92 0.72
N ILE A 16 -3.39 4.00 0.10
CA ILE A 16 -3.83 4.41 -1.25
C ILE A 16 -3.58 3.30 -2.27
N PHE A 17 -2.40 2.66 -2.24
CA PHE A 17 -2.13 1.54 -3.16
C PHE A 17 -3.02 0.33 -2.92
N VAL A 18 -3.35 0.00 -1.67
CA VAL A 18 -4.30 -1.08 -1.39
C VAL A 18 -5.69 -0.74 -1.95
N LEU A 19 -6.15 0.50 -1.78
CA LEU A 19 -7.42 0.96 -2.33
C LEU A 19 -7.44 0.92 -3.86
N ILE A 20 -6.35 1.34 -4.52
CA ILE A 20 -6.23 1.27 -5.98
C ILE A 20 -6.23 -0.20 -6.45
N ALA A 21 -5.54 -1.10 -5.75
CA ALA A 21 -5.57 -2.52 -6.07
C ALA A 21 -6.99 -3.10 -5.98
N ALA A 22 -7.77 -2.71 -4.97
CA ALA A 22 -9.17 -3.12 -4.86
C ALA A 22 -10.01 -2.64 -6.04
N VAL A 23 -9.77 -1.40 -6.52
CA VAL A 23 -10.44 -0.86 -7.71
C VAL A 23 -10.03 -1.61 -8.98
N PHE A 24 -8.73 -1.86 -9.18
CA PHE A 24 -8.21 -2.60 -10.34
C PHE A 24 -8.72 -4.05 -10.39
N TRP A 25 -8.98 -4.64 -9.22
CA TRP A 25 -9.62 -5.94 -9.12
C TRP A 25 -11.12 -5.88 -9.40
N ALA A 26 -11.84 -4.91 -8.85
CA ALA A 26 -13.30 -4.86 -8.86
C ALA A 26 -13.90 -4.31 -10.16
N VAL A 27 -13.28 -3.30 -10.78
CA VAL A 27 -13.81 -2.61 -11.97
C VAL A 27 -14.01 -3.53 -13.18
N PRO A 28 -13.07 -4.44 -13.52
CA PRO A 28 -13.23 -5.32 -14.68
C PRO A 28 -14.51 -6.16 -14.67
N TYR A 29 -15.05 -6.50 -13.48
CA TYR A 29 -16.31 -7.26 -13.36
C TYR A 29 -17.53 -6.52 -13.92
N PHE A 30 -17.53 -5.17 -13.88
CA PHE A 30 -18.64 -4.37 -14.42
C PHE A 30 -18.56 -4.21 -15.95
N GLY A 31 -17.36 -4.31 -16.51
CA GLY A 31 -17.11 -4.16 -17.96
C GLY A 31 -16.98 -5.47 -18.72
N GLY A 32 -16.97 -6.62 -18.04
CA GLY A 32 -16.64 -7.92 -18.64
C GLY A 32 -15.18 -8.01 -19.11
N TRP A 33 -14.29 -7.20 -18.52
CA TRP A 33 -12.89 -7.13 -18.91
C TRP A 33 -12.05 -8.20 -18.18
N HIS A 34 -10.87 -8.48 -18.72
CA HIS A 34 -9.92 -9.39 -18.08
C HIS A 34 -9.30 -8.73 -16.83
N VAL A 35 -9.24 -9.47 -15.73
CA VAL A 35 -8.55 -9.05 -14.51
C VAL A 35 -7.07 -9.42 -14.63
N ASP A 36 -6.17 -8.42 -14.64
CA ASP A 36 -4.74 -8.65 -14.50
C ASP A 36 -4.40 -9.00 -13.04
N TYR A 37 -4.43 -10.29 -12.73
CA TYR A 37 -4.13 -10.79 -11.39
C TYR A 37 -2.68 -10.54 -10.97
N ALA A 38 -1.72 -10.55 -11.90
CA ALA A 38 -0.31 -10.37 -11.56
C ALA A 38 -0.04 -8.92 -11.13
N GLY A 39 -0.49 -7.95 -11.94
CA GLY A 39 -0.38 -6.53 -11.62
C GLY A 39 -1.16 -6.14 -10.38
N THR A 40 -2.41 -6.60 -10.27
CA THR A 40 -3.27 -6.33 -9.10
C THR A 40 -2.69 -6.88 -7.81
N THR A 41 -2.17 -8.12 -7.84
CA THR A 41 -1.55 -8.76 -6.66
C THR A 41 -0.27 -8.04 -6.25
N MET A 42 0.59 -7.68 -7.22
CA MET A 42 1.81 -6.92 -6.93
C MET A 42 1.49 -5.56 -6.28
N LEU A 43 0.49 -4.85 -6.81
CA LEU A 43 0.06 -3.55 -6.28
C LEU A 43 -0.46 -3.67 -4.85
N ALA A 44 -1.29 -4.68 -4.57
CA ALA A 44 -1.79 -4.95 -3.23
C ALA A 44 -0.66 -5.26 -2.24
N ILE A 45 0.26 -6.15 -2.61
CA ILE A 45 1.40 -6.54 -1.77
C ILE A 45 2.31 -5.33 -1.50
N LEU A 46 2.59 -4.52 -2.52
CA LEU A 46 3.40 -3.30 -2.36
C LEU A 46 2.75 -2.32 -1.39
N GLY A 47 1.44 -2.09 -1.52
CA GLY A 47 0.69 -1.22 -0.60
C GLY A 47 0.74 -1.71 0.84
N ILE A 48 0.53 -3.02 1.05
CA ILE A 48 0.63 -3.66 2.36
C ILE A 48 2.04 -3.52 2.92
N ALA A 49 3.07 -3.80 2.12
CA ALA A 49 4.47 -3.72 2.56
C ALA A 49 4.85 -2.29 3.01
N MET A 50 4.39 -1.26 2.28
CA MET A 50 4.63 0.13 2.69
C MET A 50 3.90 0.51 3.97
N ALA A 51 2.66 0.04 4.15
CA ALA A 51 1.91 0.25 5.39
C ALA A 51 2.59 -0.45 6.58
N LEU A 52 3.08 -1.68 6.39
CA LEU A 52 3.86 -2.41 7.39
C LEU A 52 5.18 -1.70 7.72
N MET A 53 5.89 -1.19 6.72
CA MET A 53 7.13 -0.43 6.93
C MET A 53 6.87 0.80 7.80
N ALA A 54 5.76 1.50 7.57
CA ALA A 54 5.35 2.64 8.40
C ALA A 54 5.05 2.22 9.85
N TYR A 55 4.38 1.08 10.07
CA TYR A 55 4.18 0.52 11.41
C TYR A 55 5.51 0.23 12.10
N VAL A 56 6.44 -0.45 11.41
CA VAL A 56 7.77 -0.78 11.95
C VAL A 56 8.53 0.50 12.34
N LEU A 57 8.51 1.52 11.49
CA LEU A 57 9.16 2.80 11.77
C LEU A 57 8.56 3.51 13.00
N VAL A 58 7.24 3.44 13.19
CA VAL A 58 6.56 4.00 14.37
C VAL A 58 6.89 3.20 15.63
N ALA A 59 6.76 1.87 15.57
CA ALA A 59 7.02 0.99 16.71
C ALA A 59 8.47 1.09 17.21
N GLY A 60 9.44 1.18 16.30
CA GLY A 60 10.85 1.40 16.66
C GLY A 60 11.11 2.76 17.30
N SER A 61 10.39 3.81 16.88
CA SER A 61 10.58 5.17 17.42
C SER A 61 10.05 5.40 18.83
N SER A 62 9.19 4.52 19.35
CA SER A 62 8.54 4.68 20.67
C SER A 62 9.33 4.06 21.83
N SER A 63 10.53 3.54 21.56
CA SER A 63 11.34 2.77 22.53
C SER A 63 12.51 3.56 23.13
N GLU A 64 12.57 4.87 22.87
CA GLU A 64 13.63 5.79 23.34
C GLU A 64 13.06 6.97 24.12
#